data_AF-Q585B4-F1
#
_entry.id   AF-Q585B4-F1
#
_cell.length_a   1.000
_cell.length_b   1.000
_cell.length_c   1.000
_cell.angle_alpha   90.00
_cell.angle_beta   90.00
_cell.angle_gamma   90.00
#
_symmetry.space_group_name_H-M   'P 1'
#
loop_
_entity.id
_entity.type
_entity.pdbx_description
1 polymer ?
#
loop_
_entity_poly.entity_id
_entity_poly.type
_entity_poly.pdbx_seq_one_letter_code
_entity_poly.pdbx_strand_id
1 'polypeptide(L)'
;MWRVIMKVVMVGVLVTRITAQDDNAVDHEKNKKGFDLLCSLFTKAEKGAKEKSHLDKLKETEDYQWFNKDARDSPALKAEVDKVKELEDEVKSHENGARSSFQKAAYGENIEKEDADKTFGSHGGNQPCNPASEWPALPKEIVCTCSSVGEATDYCLGSGKAREYGQNGNAEDGLQAWVELKGKCTKGINRVEVTVDAIRKDLEGLRGLYPEKPIHDGPPPPPPGGPPMPEEEPDIFTSKPWVKNLNEATDHMKGRDEALQKLREQVEKLRGTYGKAKNEEEVKALKESGAGAEGAQPSRTAPQTAARKDSDAQPTQTQKQNIASSPSLKITLLSVSLCFI
;
A
#
# COMPACT_ATOMS: atom_id res chain seq x y z
N MET A 1 6.63 69.18 4.78
CA MET A 1 6.95 67.94 5.54
C MET A 1 5.71 67.09 5.83
N TRP A 2 4.71 67.55 6.60
CA TRP A 2 3.53 66.76 7.02
C TRP A 2 2.78 66.00 5.91
N ARG A 3 2.55 66.62 4.73
CA ARG A 3 1.92 65.95 3.56
C ARG A 3 2.70 64.73 3.03
N VAL A 4 4.02 64.67 3.24
CA VAL A 4 4.85 63.52 2.83
C VAL A 4 4.67 62.37 3.83
N ILE A 5 4.67 62.68 5.12
CA ILE A 5 4.44 61.71 6.20
C ILE A 5 3.07 61.03 6.02
N MET A 6 2.01 61.80 5.77
CA MET A 6 0.67 61.24 5.52
C MET A 6 0.62 60.32 4.29
N LYS A 7 1.39 60.60 3.23
CA LYS A 7 1.51 59.68 2.08
C LYS A 7 2.25 58.38 2.44
N VAL A 8 3.35 58.47 3.20
CA VAL A 8 4.10 57.29 3.65
C VAL A 8 3.26 56.43 4.59
N VAL A 9 2.50 57.03 5.51
CA VAL A 9 1.57 56.30 6.40
C VAL A 9 0.43 55.67 5.61
N MET A 10 -0.19 56.38 4.65
CA MET A 10 -1.24 55.81 3.78
C MET A 10 -0.71 54.63 2.96
N VAL A 11 0.45 54.77 2.30
CA VAL A 11 1.07 53.68 1.53
C VAL A 11 1.47 52.53 2.44
N GLY A 12 2.05 52.81 3.61
CA GLY A 12 2.37 51.80 4.62
C GLY A 12 1.15 50.98 5.02
N VAL A 13 0.06 51.65 5.44
CA VAL A 13 -1.20 51.00 5.83
C VAL A 13 -1.87 50.25 4.67
N LEU A 14 -1.81 50.76 3.44
CA LEU A 14 -2.28 50.04 2.26
C LEU A 14 -1.46 48.78 1.99
N VAL A 15 -0.13 48.87 2.02
CA VAL A 15 0.75 47.71 1.86
C VAL A 15 0.52 46.70 2.99
N THR A 16 0.43 47.13 4.27
CA THR A 16 0.18 46.19 5.37
C THR A 16 -1.20 45.53 5.28
N ARG A 17 -2.20 46.21 4.72
CA ARG A 17 -3.53 45.62 4.50
C ARG A 17 -3.55 44.66 3.32
N ILE A 18 -2.82 44.96 2.24
CA ILE A 18 -2.69 44.05 1.10
C ILE A 18 -1.95 42.79 1.54
N THR A 19 -0.77 42.91 2.17
CA THR A 19 -0.04 41.73 2.68
C THR A 19 -0.90 40.96 3.69
N ALA A 20 -1.55 41.62 4.64
CA ALA A 20 -2.42 40.92 5.58
C ALA A 20 -3.66 40.26 4.93
N GLN A 21 -4.16 40.75 3.79
CA GLN A 21 -5.22 40.04 3.05
C GLN A 21 -4.66 38.85 2.26
N ASP A 22 -3.51 39.01 1.61
CA ASP A 22 -2.85 37.96 0.85
C ASP A 22 -2.37 36.83 1.78
N ASP A 23 -1.73 37.15 2.90
CA ASP A 23 -1.28 36.19 3.92
C ASP A 23 -2.48 35.37 4.47
N ASN A 24 -3.58 36.03 4.84
CA ASN A 24 -4.80 35.34 5.29
C ASN A 24 -5.44 34.46 4.20
N ALA A 25 -5.36 34.87 2.93
CA ALA A 25 -5.90 34.08 1.81
C ALA A 25 -5.02 32.86 1.50
N VAL A 26 -3.69 33.03 1.50
CA VAL A 26 -2.70 31.95 1.34
C VAL A 26 -2.81 30.94 2.48
N ASP A 27 -2.91 31.39 3.73
CA ASP A 27 -3.15 30.51 4.88
C ASP A 27 -4.49 29.79 4.78
N HIS A 28 -5.56 30.47 4.33
CA HIS A 28 -6.85 29.83 4.12
C HIS A 28 -6.80 28.72 3.04
N GLU A 29 -6.19 28.99 1.88
CA GLU A 29 -6.04 28.00 0.81
C GLU A 29 -5.13 26.83 1.24
N LYS A 30 -4.02 27.13 1.92
CA LYS A 30 -3.09 26.13 2.48
C LYS A 30 -3.79 25.21 3.47
N ASN A 31 -4.54 25.77 4.42
CA ASN A 31 -5.26 25.00 5.44
C ASN A 31 -6.43 24.20 4.83
N LYS A 32 -7.14 24.77 3.85
CA LYS A 32 -8.19 24.07 3.10
C LYS A 32 -7.63 22.87 2.35
N LYS A 33 -6.51 23.04 1.64
CA LYS A 33 -5.80 21.94 0.97
C LYS A 33 -5.35 20.87 1.97
N GLY A 34 -4.89 21.26 3.15
CA GLY A 34 -4.55 20.33 4.24
C GLY A 34 -5.76 19.51 4.73
N PHE A 35 -6.89 20.17 4.94
CA PHE A 35 -8.16 19.51 5.30
C PHE A 35 -8.64 18.55 4.19
N ASP A 36 -8.62 18.97 2.93
CA ASP A 36 -9.03 18.15 1.79
C ASP A 36 -8.15 16.90 1.65
N LEU A 37 -6.83 17.03 1.87
CA LEU A 37 -5.89 15.89 1.90
C LEU A 37 -6.15 14.95 3.08
N LEU A 38 -6.38 15.48 4.29
CA LEU A 38 -6.75 14.65 5.45
C LEU A 38 -8.06 13.90 5.24
N CYS A 39 -9.08 14.56 4.69
CA CYS A 39 -10.34 13.92 4.30
C CYS A 39 -10.14 12.85 3.21
N SER A 40 -9.28 13.11 2.22
CA SER A 40 -8.95 12.15 1.16
C SER A 40 -8.25 10.91 1.73
N LEU A 41 -7.29 11.09 2.63
CA LEU A 41 -6.60 10.01 3.34
C LEU A 41 -7.55 9.22 4.24
N PHE A 42 -8.45 9.89 4.99
CA PHE A 42 -9.48 9.20 5.78
C PHE A 42 -10.37 8.34 4.88
N THR A 43 -10.85 8.87 3.77
CA THR A 43 -11.73 8.15 2.85
C THR A 43 -11.01 6.99 2.16
N LYS A 44 -9.71 7.10 1.88
CA LYS A 44 -8.88 5.95 1.44
C LYS A 44 -8.74 4.89 2.53
N ALA A 45 -8.48 5.30 3.78
CA ALA A 45 -8.36 4.39 4.91
C ALA A 45 -9.67 3.66 5.21
N GLU A 46 -10.81 4.36 5.30
CA GLU A 46 -12.13 3.76 5.50
C GLU A 46 -12.51 2.80 4.35
N LYS A 47 -12.14 3.13 3.10
CA LYS A 47 -12.40 2.26 1.95
C LYS A 47 -11.49 1.03 1.93
N GLY A 48 -10.20 1.18 2.22
CA GLY A 48 -9.23 0.07 2.32
C GLY A 48 -9.53 -0.87 3.48
N ALA A 49 -9.96 -0.35 4.63
CA ALA A 49 -10.47 -1.11 5.77
C ALA A 49 -11.70 -1.98 5.44
N LYS A 50 -12.41 -1.67 4.36
CA LYS A 50 -13.65 -2.33 3.92
C LYS A 50 -13.50 -2.98 2.54
N GLU A 51 -12.27 -3.08 2.03
CA GLU A 51 -12.01 -3.63 0.69
C GLU A 51 -12.22 -5.16 0.65
N LYS A 52 -12.96 -5.59 -0.38
CA LYS A 52 -13.18 -7.01 -0.71
C LYS A 52 -11.87 -7.64 -1.17
N SER A 53 -11.68 -8.91 -0.80
CA SER A 53 -10.51 -9.70 -1.18
C SER A 53 -10.23 -9.64 -2.68
N HIS A 54 -8.97 -9.38 -3.03
CA HIS A 54 -8.44 -9.46 -4.39
C HIS A 54 -8.18 -10.92 -4.77
N LEU A 55 -7.83 -11.76 -3.80
CA LEU A 55 -7.78 -13.21 -3.99
C LEU A 55 -9.14 -13.76 -4.45
N ASP A 56 -10.26 -13.28 -3.89
CA ASP A 56 -11.58 -13.73 -4.35
C ASP A 56 -11.91 -13.25 -5.77
N LYS A 57 -11.50 -12.03 -6.16
CA LYS A 57 -11.57 -11.58 -7.57
C LYS A 57 -10.70 -12.45 -8.50
N LEU A 58 -9.54 -12.92 -8.02
CA LEU A 58 -8.67 -13.82 -8.79
C LEU A 58 -9.31 -15.20 -8.98
N LYS A 59 -10.01 -15.73 -7.95
CA LYS A 59 -10.76 -17.00 -8.03
C LYS A 59 -11.89 -16.99 -9.07
N GLU A 60 -12.39 -15.82 -9.45
CA GLU A 60 -13.40 -15.67 -10.51
C GLU A 60 -12.83 -15.85 -11.93
N THR A 61 -11.50 -15.80 -12.11
CA THR A 61 -10.85 -15.99 -13.42
C THR A 61 -10.92 -17.44 -13.91
N GLU A 62 -10.96 -17.66 -15.23
CA GLU A 62 -11.08 -19.01 -15.81
C GLU A 62 -9.96 -19.97 -15.35
N ASP A 63 -8.72 -19.49 -15.25
CA ASP A 63 -7.59 -20.33 -14.86
C ASP A 63 -7.74 -20.84 -13.42
N TYR A 64 -8.27 -19.99 -12.55
CA TYR A 64 -8.53 -20.34 -11.16
C TYR A 64 -9.79 -21.21 -11.00
N GLN A 65 -10.82 -20.99 -11.83
CA GLN A 65 -11.99 -21.88 -11.88
C GLN A 65 -11.58 -23.30 -12.32
N TRP A 66 -10.73 -23.42 -13.36
CA TRP A 66 -10.13 -24.70 -13.75
C TRP A 66 -9.32 -25.30 -12.59
N PHE A 67 -8.45 -24.52 -11.96
CA PHE A 67 -7.62 -25.01 -10.86
C PHE A 67 -8.46 -25.55 -9.70
N ASN A 68 -9.47 -24.80 -9.26
CA ASN A 68 -10.37 -25.20 -8.17
C ASN A 68 -11.19 -26.47 -8.49
N LYS A 69 -11.53 -26.70 -9.77
CA LYS A 69 -12.41 -27.79 -10.18
C LYS A 69 -11.66 -29.06 -10.54
N ASP A 70 -10.59 -28.94 -11.34
CA ASP A 70 -9.96 -30.05 -12.03
C ASP A 70 -8.53 -30.35 -11.51
N ALA A 71 -7.92 -29.45 -10.71
CA ALA A 71 -6.54 -29.61 -10.19
C ALA A 71 -6.42 -29.65 -8.66
N ARG A 72 -7.27 -28.93 -7.91
CA ARG A 72 -7.15 -28.70 -6.46
C ARG A 72 -7.02 -29.98 -5.63
N ASP A 73 -7.81 -30.99 -5.96
CA ASP A 73 -7.85 -32.26 -5.23
C ASP A 73 -7.04 -33.37 -5.95
N SER A 74 -6.30 -33.05 -7.01
CA SER A 74 -5.52 -34.04 -7.78
C SER A 74 -4.30 -34.53 -7.00
N PRO A 75 -4.20 -35.84 -6.67
CA PRO A 75 -3.03 -36.39 -5.97
C PRO A 75 -1.72 -36.21 -6.75
N ALA A 76 -1.79 -36.20 -8.08
CA ALA A 76 -0.63 -36.02 -8.96
C ALA A 76 -0.05 -34.58 -8.88
N LEU A 77 -0.91 -33.58 -8.62
CA LEU A 77 -0.55 -32.16 -8.52
C LEU A 77 -0.37 -31.68 -7.08
N LYS A 78 -0.31 -32.57 -6.09
CA LYS A 78 -0.27 -32.19 -4.67
C LYS A 78 0.83 -31.16 -4.35
N ALA A 79 2.05 -31.36 -4.83
CA ALA A 79 3.17 -30.44 -4.57
C ALA A 79 2.97 -29.06 -5.23
N GLU A 80 2.23 -29.00 -6.34
CA GLU A 80 1.89 -27.78 -7.04
C GLU A 80 0.70 -27.06 -6.39
N VAL A 81 -0.28 -27.82 -5.86
CA VAL A 81 -1.40 -27.32 -5.05
C VAL A 81 -0.92 -26.77 -3.72
N ASP A 82 0.02 -27.44 -3.05
CA ASP A 82 0.62 -26.98 -1.79
C ASP A 82 1.29 -25.60 -1.99
N LYS A 83 2.04 -25.40 -3.09
CA LYS A 83 2.60 -24.08 -3.48
C LYS A 83 1.54 -23.02 -3.76
N VAL A 84 0.45 -23.38 -4.45
CA VAL A 84 -0.68 -22.45 -4.67
C VAL A 84 -1.31 -22.06 -3.34
N LYS A 85 -1.44 -23.00 -2.39
CA LYS A 85 -1.96 -22.72 -1.05
C LYS A 85 -1.03 -21.80 -0.24
N GLU A 86 0.28 -22.01 -0.30
CA GLU A 86 1.28 -21.11 0.33
C GLU A 86 1.10 -19.66 -0.18
N LEU A 87 0.97 -19.49 -1.50
CA LEU A 87 0.71 -18.18 -2.13
C LEU A 87 -0.68 -17.62 -1.78
N GLU A 88 -1.72 -18.44 -1.69
CA GLU A 88 -3.05 -18.01 -1.19
C GLU A 88 -2.97 -17.47 0.23
N ASP A 89 -2.21 -18.11 1.11
CA ASP A 89 -2.06 -17.73 2.50
C ASP A 89 -1.14 -16.50 2.68
N GLU A 90 -0.10 -16.35 1.84
CA GLU A 90 0.71 -15.11 1.70
C GLU A 90 -0.19 -13.92 1.29
N VAL A 91 -1.00 -14.07 0.24
CA VAL A 91 -1.95 -13.03 -0.19
C VAL A 91 -2.94 -12.65 0.92
N LYS A 92 -3.57 -13.64 1.59
CA LYS A 92 -4.49 -13.38 2.72
C LYS A 92 -3.80 -12.65 3.87
N SER A 93 -2.55 -13.00 4.18
CA SER A 93 -1.75 -12.35 5.22
C SER A 93 -1.56 -10.86 4.90
N HIS A 94 -1.16 -10.54 3.67
CA HIS A 94 -1.02 -9.16 3.22
C HIS A 94 -2.36 -8.41 3.13
N GLU A 95 -3.45 -9.03 2.65
CA GLU A 95 -4.78 -8.41 2.66
C GLU A 95 -5.27 -8.06 4.07
N ASN A 96 -5.06 -8.96 5.04
CA ASN A 96 -5.46 -8.73 6.42
C ASN A 96 -4.57 -7.68 7.11
N GLY A 97 -3.26 -7.69 6.84
CA GLY A 97 -2.33 -6.66 7.33
C GLY A 97 -2.66 -5.27 6.79
N ALA A 98 -2.94 -5.15 5.49
CA ALA A 98 -3.42 -3.91 4.89
C ALA A 98 -4.73 -3.43 5.52
N ARG A 99 -5.72 -4.33 5.65
CA ARG A 99 -7.03 -4.02 6.26
C ARG A 99 -6.89 -3.52 7.70
N SER A 100 -6.11 -4.22 8.53
CA SER A 100 -5.85 -3.83 9.93
C SER A 100 -5.16 -2.48 10.02
N SER A 101 -4.14 -2.26 9.19
CA SER A 101 -3.39 -0.99 9.15
C SER A 101 -4.27 0.18 8.71
N PHE A 102 -5.13 -0.02 7.72
CA PHE A 102 -6.17 0.95 7.34
C PHE A 102 -7.19 1.21 8.46
N GLN A 103 -7.63 0.18 9.19
CA GLN A 103 -8.53 0.35 10.35
C GLN A 103 -7.87 1.19 11.44
N LYS A 104 -6.61 0.91 11.83
CA LYS A 104 -5.87 1.73 12.80
C LYS A 104 -5.71 3.17 12.33
N ALA A 105 -5.43 3.42 11.04
CA ALA A 105 -5.32 4.78 10.50
C ALA A 105 -6.67 5.54 10.55
N ALA A 106 -7.78 4.85 10.28
CA ALA A 106 -9.13 5.41 10.27
C ALA A 106 -9.73 5.58 11.67
N TYR A 107 -9.45 4.69 12.62
CA TYR A 107 -10.19 4.53 13.88
C TYR A 107 -9.31 4.37 15.14
N GLY A 108 -7.99 4.49 15.01
CA GLY A 108 -7.01 4.45 16.11
C GLY A 108 -6.64 3.03 16.60
N GLU A 109 -7.59 2.10 16.55
CA GLU A 109 -7.37 0.68 16.84
C GLU A 109 -7.96 -0.25 15.77
N ASN A 110 -7.76 -1.55 15.94
CA ASN A 110 -8.30 -2.60 15.06
C ASN A 110 -9.79 -2.86 15.35
N ILE A 111 -10.63 -1.86 15.05
CA ILE A 111 -12.08 -1.87 15.23
C ILE A 111 -12.81 -1.66 13.90
N GLU A 112 -13.99 -2.27 13.73
CA GLU A 112 -14.76 -2.20 12.47
C GLU A 112 -15.53 -0.88 12.29
N LYS A 113 -15.73 -0.14 13.38
CA LYS A 113 -16.55 1.06 13.50
C LYS A 113 -15.91 2.04 14.48
N GLU A 114 -16.25 3.31 14.36
CA GLU A 114 -15.80 4.36 15.26
C GLU A 114 -16.18 4.06 16.71
N ASP A 115 -15.18 3.96 17.58
CA ASP A 115 -15.31 4.00 19.03
C ASP A 115 -14.70 5.30 19.56
N ALA A 116 -15.34 5.92 20.55
CA ALA A 116 -14.94 7.22 21.08
C ALA A 116 -13.52 7.18 21.66
N ASP A 117 -13.27 6.27 22.61
CA ASP A 117 -11.98 6.15 23.30
C ASP A 117 -10.87 5.71 22.35
N LYS A 118 -11.16 4.82 21.41
CA LYS A 118 -10.13 4.33 20.48
C LYS A 118 -9.74 5.37 19.43
N THR A 119 -10.72 6.14 18.95
CA THR A 119 -10.49 7.14 17.89
C THR A 119 -9.92 8.44 18.46
N PHE A 120 -10.41 8.89 19.63
CA PHE A 120 -10.08 10.20 20.21
C PHE A 120 -9.16 10.13 21.44
N GLY A 121 -8.94 8.93 21.99
CA GLY A 121 -8.18 8.69 23.22
C GLY A 121 -9.05 8.82 24.47
N SER A 122 -8.70 8.07 25.52
CA SER A 122 -9.41 8.05 26.81
C SER A 122 -9.60 9.45 27.43
N HIS A 123 -10.73 9.67 28.10
CA HIS A 123 -11.27 10.95 28.64
C HIS A 123 -10.41 11.77 29.65
N GLY A 124 -9.07 11.67 29.64
CA GLY A 124 -8.18 12.16 30.71
C GLY A 124 -7.29 13.37 30.40
N GLY A 125 -7.43 14.03 29.25
CA GLY A 125 -6.56 15.15 28.84
C GLY A 125 -7.27 16.50 28.83
N ASN A 126 -6.86 17.44 29.68
CA ASN A 126 -7.40 18.82 29.72
C ASN A 126 -7.26 19.62 28.40
N GLN A 127 -6.56 19.09 27.39
CA GLN A 127 -6.37 19.67 26.07
C GLN A 127 -6.31 18.53 25.04
N PRO A 128 -7.45 18.00 24.56
CA PRO A 128 -7.45 16.81 23.71
C PRO A 128 -6.80 17.05 22.34
N CYS A 129 -6.76 18.31 21.89
CA CYS A 129 -6.11 18.78 20.66
C CYS A 129 -4.74 19.44 20.88
N ASN A 130 -4.02 19.07 21.94
CA ASN A 130 -2.60 19.41 22.07
C ASN A 130 -1.81 18.70 20.94
N PRO A 131 -1.06 19.43 20.07
CA PRO A 131 -0.28 18.84 18.97
C PRO A 131 0.82 17.86 19.42
N ALA A 132 1.29 17.96 20.67
CA ALA A 132 2.28 17.05 21.24
C ALA A 132 1.72 15.64 21.55
N SER A 133 0.40 15.48 21.61
CA SER A 133 -0.27 14.27 22.08
C SER A 133 -0.47 13.20 21.00
N GLU A 134 0.52 12.99 20.12
CA GLU A 134 0.58 12.02 19.00
C GLU A 134 -0.76 11.37 18.61
N TRP A 135 -1.60 12.11 17.89
CA TRP A 135 -2.99 11.70 17.67
C TRP A 135 -3.09 10.35 16.93
N PRO A 136 -3.87 9.37 17.44
CA PRO A 136 -3.79 7.98 16.96
C PRO A 136 -4.42 7.77 15.58
N ALA A 137 -5.40 8.61 15.20
CA ALA A 137 -6.28 8.39 14.07
C ALA A 137 -6.55 9.67 13.26
N LEU A 138 -6.83 9.51 11.96
CA LEU A 138 -7.19 10.60 11.05
C LEU A 138 -8.41 11.44 11.51
N PRO A 139 -9.49 10.87 12.08
CA PRO A 139 -10.60 11.68 12.61
C PRO A 139 -10.18 12.68 13.69
N LYS A 140 -9.27 12.29 14.60
CA LYS A 140 -8.76 13.21 15.63
C LYS A 140 -7.95 14.34 15.00
N GLU A 141 -7.13 14.04 13.99
CA GLU A 141 -6.40 15.06 13.23
C GLU A 141 -7.34 16.06 12.54
N ILE A 142 -8.41 15.58 11.91
CA ILE A 142 -9.40 16.42 11.23
C ILE A 142 -10.20 17.27 12.22
N VAL A 143 -10.71 16.67 13.30
CA VAL A 143 -11.45 17.40 14.35
C VAL A 143 -10.55 18.44 15.02
N CYS A 144 -9.31 18.10 15.35
CA CYS A 144 -8.39 19.05 15.98
C CYS A 144 -7.93 20.16 15.03
N THR A 145 -7.78 19.88 13.73
CA THR A 145 -7.59 20.92 12.71
C THR A 145 -8.77 21.89 12.69
N CYS A 146 -10.01 21.39 12.76
CA CYS A 146 -11.19 22.27 12.86
C CYS A 146 -11.37 22.94 14.22
N SER A 147 -10.79 22.43 15.30
CA SER A 147 -10.91 23.04 16.63
C SER A 147 -10.24 24.42 16.73
N SER A 148 -9.16 24.64 15.98
CA SER A 148 -8.37 25.88 16.01
C SER A 148 -8.99 26.99 15.16
N VAL A 149 -9.55 26.66 13.99
CA VAL A 149 -10.23 27.62 13.09
C VAL A 149 -11.73 27.77 13.38
N GLY A 150 -12.37 26.74 13.94
CA GLY A 150 -13.82 26.65 14.11
C GLY A 150 -14.58 26.81 12.79
N GLU A 151 -15.82 27.31 12.88
CA GLU A 151 -16.68 27.57 11.72
C GLU A 151 -16.29 28.82 10.90
N ALA A 152 -15.14 29.45 11.18
CA ALA A 152 -14.65 30.61 10.43
C ALA A 152 -14.22 30.25 8.99
N THR A 153 -14.21 28.97 8.63
CA THR A 153 -13.81 28.47 7.32
C THR A 153 -14.86 27.51 6.74
N ASP A 154 -15.00 27.49 5.42
CA ASP A 154 -15.99 26.67 4.71
C ASP A 154 -15.73 25.15 4.88
N TYR A 155 -14.45 24.76 4.88
CA TYR A 155 -14.02 23.38 5.10
C TYR A 155 -14.33 22.89 6.52
N CYS A 156 -14.28 23.76 7.55
CA CYS A 156 -14.73 23.46 8.91
C CYS A 156 -16.13 23.98 9.29
N LEU A 157 -16.95 24.46 8.33
CA LEU A 157 -18.34 24.85 8.59
C LEU A 157 -19.15 23.68 9.22
N GLY A 158 -19.89 23.92 10.30
CA GLY A 158 -20.56 22.85 11.06
C GLY A 158 -19.64 22.15 12.08
N SER A 159 -18.46 22.70 12.36
CA SER A 159 -17.53 22.19 13.38
C SER A 159 -17.68 22.86 14.75
N GLY A 160 -18.84 23.45 15.07
CA GLY A 160 -19.12 24.04 16.38
C GLY A 160 -18.65 23.16 17.55
N LYS A 161 -18.98 21.87 17.52
CA LYS A 161 -18.52 20.89 18.52
C LYS A 161 -17.02 20.58 18.48
N ALA A 162 -16.34 20.73 17.33
CA ALA A 162 -14.89 20.54 17.26
C ALA A 162 -14.14 21.60 18.08
N ARG A 163 -14.68 22.84 18.12
CA ARG A 163 -14.15 23.92 18.97
C ARG A 163 -14.39 23.64 20.45
N GLU A 164 -15.57 23.15 20.82
CA GLU A 164 -15.88 22.73 22.20
C GLU A 164 -14.96 21.58 22.64
N TYR A 165 -14.83 20.56 21.80
CA TYR A 165 -13.92 19.44 21.99
C TYR A 165 -12.48 19.91 22.22
N GLY A 166 -11.90 20.66 21.28
CA GLY A 166 -10.49 21.06 21.36
C GLY A 166 -10.14 21.92 22.59
N GLN A 167 -11.12 22.56 23.23
CA GLN A 167 -10.91 23.32 24.46
C GLN A 167 -10.83 22.42 25.71
N ASN A 168 -11.86 21.61 25.99
CA ASN A 168 -11.94 20.77 27.21
C ASN A 168 -12.80 19.50 27.04
N GLY A 169 -13.14 19.09 25.82
CA GLY A 169 -14.08 17.98 25.61
C GLY A 169 -13.48 16.59 25.84
N ASN A 170 -14.38 15.62 26.04
CA ASN A 170 -14.05 14.21 26.19
C ASN A 170 -14.03 13.46 24.84
N ALA A 171 -13.84 12.14 24.89
CA ALA A 171 -13.80 11.29 23.70
C ALA A 171 -15.13 11.31 22.92
N GLU A 172 -16.27 11.37 23.61
CA GLU A 172 -17.61 11.43 23.04
C GLU A 172 -17.90 12.76 22.35
N ASP A 173 -17.44 13.88 22.91
CA ASP A 173 -17.50 15.21 22.28
C ASP A 173 -16.70 15.20 20.95
N GLY A 174 -15.53 14.57 20.97
CA GLY A 174 -14.70 14.34 19.77
C GLY A 174 -15.40 13.48 18.72
N LEU A 175 -16.06 12.39 19.15
CA LEU A 175 -16.84 11.53 18.26
C LEU A 175 -18.06 12.28 17.68
N GLN A 176 -18.75 13.13 18.46
CA GLN A 176 -19.85 13.94 17.96
C GLN A 176 -19.38 15.00 16.94
N ALA A 177 -18.29 15.71 17.24
CA ALA A 177 -17.67 16.65 16.30
C ALA A 177 -17.23 15.95 15.01
N TRP A 178 -16.75 14.70 15.12
CA TRP A 178 -16.42 13.89 13.95
C TRP A 178 -17.64 13.46 13.15
N VAL A 179 -18.75 13.05 13.78
CA VAL A 179 -19.98 12.70 13.05
C VAL A 179 -20.49 13.89 12.21
N GLU A 180 -20.38 15.11 12.73
CA GLU A 180 -20.75 16.35 12.02
C GLU A 180 -19.79 16.65 10.83
N LEU A 181 -18.49 16.37 10.98
CA LEU A 181 -17.47 16.58 9.94
C LEU A 181 -17.38 15.45 8.90
N LYS A 182 -17.61 14.19 9.28
CA LYS A 182 -17.36 12.98 8.46
C LYS A 182 -18.09 13.01 7.12
N GLY A 183 -19.29 13.60 7.09
CA GLY A 183 -20.08 13.75 5.87
C GLY A 183 -19.40 14.59 4.79
N LYS A 184 -18.46 15.47 5.13
CA LYS A 184 -17.62 16.19 4.17
C LYS A 184 -16.56 15.27 3.56
N CYS A 185 -15.82 14.54 4.40
CA CYS A 185 -14.74 13.67 3.92
C CYS A 185 -15.24 12.50 3.07
N THR A 186 -16.34 11.86 3.48
CA THR A 186 -16.87 10.65 2.81
C THR A 186 -17.72 10.96 1.57
N LYS A 187 -17.91 12.23 1.22
CA LYS A 187 -18.71 12.67 0.08
C LYS A 187 -18.09 12.17 -1.24
N GLY A 188 -18.67 11.11 -1.79
CA GLY A 188 -18.19 10.49 -3.03
C GLY A 188 -17.15 9.39 -2.84
N ILE A 189 -17.04 8.78 -1.66
CA ILE A 189 -16.16 7.64 -1.33
C ILE A 189 -16.08 6.55 -2.42
N ASN A 190 -17.18 6.29 -3.13
CA ASN A 190 -17.22 5.32 -4.23
C ASN A 190 -16.24 5.64 -5.38
N ARG A 191 -15.92 6.92 -5.62
CA ARG A 191 -15.02 7.41 -6.67
C ARG A 191 -13.54 7.47 -6.26
N VAL A 192 -13.22 7.28 -4.99
CA VAL A 192 -11.84 7.39 -4.49
C VAL A 192 -11.06 6.11 -4.79
N GLU A 193 -9.91 6.23 -5.46
CA GLU A 193 -9.00 5.10 -5.69
C GLU A 193 -8.14 4.83 -4.45
N VAL A 194 -8.00 3.56 -4.10
CA VAL A 194 -7.14 3.08 -2.99
C VAL A 194 -5.95 2.38 -3.62
N THR A 195 -4.94 3.15 -4.01
CA THR A 195 -3.69 2.66 -4.58
C THR A 195 -2.50 3.19 -3.79
N VAL A 196 -1.37 2.48 -3.84
CA VAL A 196 -0.13 2.90 -3.16
C VAL A 196 0.27 4.31 -3.59
N ASP A 197 0.19 4.62 -4.88
CA ASP A 197 0.57 5.94 -5.41
C ASP A 197 -0.42 7.04 -5.01
N ALA A 198 -1.73 6.75 -4.96
CA ALA A 198 -2.72 7.73 -4.53
C ALA A 198 -2.64 8.04 -3.02
N ILE A 199 -2.21 7.08 -2.19
CA ILE A 199 -1.94 7.32 -0.76
C ILE A 199 -0.64 8.12 -0.59
N ARG A 200 0.43 7.72 -1.28
CA ARG A 200 1.74 8.40 -1.24
C ARG A 200 1.64 9.86 -1.68
N LYS A 201 0.97 10.12 -2.81
CA LYS A 201 0.77 11.47 -3.34
C LYS A 201 0.04 12.39 -2.36
N ASP A 202 -0.95 11.87 -1.64
CA ASP A 202 -1.67 12.64 -0.62
C ASP A 202 -0.82 12.86 0.64
N LEU A 203 -0.04 11.86 1.07
CA LEU A 203 0.92 11.98 2.17
C LEU A 203 2.04 12.99 1.86
N GLU A 204 2.62 12.95 0.66
CA GLU A 204 3.63 13.91 0.17
C GLU A 204 3.03 15.31 0.05
N GLY A 205 1.82 15.41 -0.51
CA GLY A 205 1.08 16.66 -0.64
C GLY A 205 0.76 17.29 0.72
N LEU A 206 0.52 16.48 1.75
CA LEU A 206 0.26 16.93 3.12
C LEU A 206 1.54 17.27 3.86
N ARG A 207 2.61 16.48 3.69
CA ARG A 207 3.95 16.75 4.21
C ARG A 207 4.47 18.10 3.76
N GLY A 208 4.27 18.45 2.48
CA GLY A 208 4.62 19.77 1.93
C GLY A 208 3.79 20.95 2.45
N LEU A 209 2.81 20.73 3.33
CA LEU A 209 2.08 21.80 4.05
C LEU A 209 2.62 22.01 5.47
N TYR A 210 3.30 21.02 6.05
CA TYR A 210 4.05 21.23 7.29
C TYR A 210 5.19 22.20 7.01
N PRO A 211 5.51 23.14 7.92
CA PRO A 211 6.74 23.89 7.81
C PRO A 211 7.90 22.88 7.86
N GLU A 212 8.80 22.94 6.89
CA GLU A 212 10.11 22.29 7.06
C GLU A 212 10.68 22.77 8.39
N LYS A 213 11.20 21.85 9.22
CA LYS A 213 11.98 22.26 10.40
C LYS A 213 13.03 23.24 9.88
N PRO A 214 13.22 24.41 10.50
CA PRO A 214 14.25 25.33 10.06
C PRO A 214 15.56 24.55 10.01
N ILE A 215 16.19 24.53 8.84
CA ILE A 215 17.54 23.99 8.69
C ILE A 215 18.42 24.92 9.52
N HIS A 216 18.56 24.58 10.80
CA HIS A 216 19.65 25.10 11.59
C HIS A 216 20.90 24.61 10.89
N ASP A 217 21.65 25.55 10.30
CA ASP A 217 23.01 25.30 9.81
C ASP A 217 23.75 24.59 10.94
N GLY A 218 23.91 23.27 10.77
CA GLY A 218 24.49 22.43 11.81
C GLY A 218 25.89 22.95 12.12
N PRO A 219 26.35 22.89 13.39
CA PRO A 219 27.74 23.20 13.67
C PRO A 219 28.62 22.36 12.72
N PRO A 220 29.69 22.96 12.15
CA PRO A 220 30.52 22.26 11.17
C PRO A 220 30.96 20.90 11.70
N PRO A 221 31.05 19.87 10.85
CA PRO A 221 31.23 18.49 11.28
C PRO A 221 32.41 18.40 12.25
N PRO A 222 32.22 17.75 13.43
CA PRO A 222 33.23 17.76 14.47
C PRO A 222 34.54 17.15 13.95
N PRO A 223 35.70 17.59 14.45
CA PRO A 223 36.97 16.97 14.11
C PRO A 223 36.92 15.46 14.40
N PRO A 224 37.60 14.62 13.59
CA PRO A 224 37.52 13.17 13.72
C PRO A 224 37.91 12.73 15.14
N GLY A 225 36.95 12.15 15.86
CA GLY A 225 37.05 11.84 17.29
C GLY A 225 36.02 12.57 18.18
N GLY A 226 35.19 13.46 17.64
CA GLY A 226 34.03 14.00 18.35
C GLY A 226 32.98 12.92 18.72
N PRO A 227 32.10 13.19 19.71
CA PRO A 227 30.98 12.30 20.01
C PRO A 227 30.08 12.11 18.77
N PRO A 228 29.32 10.99 18.68
CA PRO A 228 28.42 10.76 17.56
C PRO A 228 27.50 11.96 17.36
N MET A 229 27.28 12.35 16.09
CA MET A 229 26.27 13.36 15.78
C MET A 229 24.93 12.94 16.39
N PRO A 230 24.13 13.88 16.94
CA PRO A 230 22.77 13.55 17.33
C PRO A 230 22.04 12.97 16.13
N GLU A 231 21.31 11.87 16.35
CA GLU A 231 20.45 11.26 15.33
C GLU A 231 19.49 12.34 14.80
N GLU A 232 19.28 12.38 13.48
CA GLU A 232 18.33 13.32 12.87
C GLU A 232 16.97 13.18 13.55
N GLU A 233 16.51 14.25 14.20
CA GLU A 233 15.23 14.19 14.91
C GLU A 233 14.13 13.76 13.93
N PRO A 234 13.36 12.68 14.25
CA PRO A 234 12.39 12.14 13.32
C PRO A 234 11.42 13.22 12.84
N ASP A 235 11.10 13.17 11.55
CA ASP A 235 10.11 14.05 10.95
C ASP A 235 8.76 13.84 11.66
N ILE A 236 8.29 14.91 12.32
CA ILE A 236 7.08 14.97 13.15
C ILE A 236 5.84 14.52 12.34
N PHE A 237 5.85 14.72 11.03
CA PHE A 237 4.80 14.19 10.17
C PHE A 237 4.84 12.65 10.12
N THR A 238 6.00 12.07 9.86
CA THR A 238 6.19 10.61 9.82
C THR A 238 6.12 9.91 11.18
N SER A 239 6.30 10.64 12.28
CA SER A 239 6.15 10.06 13.63
C SER A 239 4.69 9.80 14.01
N LYS A 240 3.72 10.52 13.41
CA LYS A 240 2.28 10.37 13.69
C LYS A 240 1.80 8.91 13.52
N PRO A 241 1.07 8.34 14.50
CA PRO A 241 0.60 6.95 14.43
C PRO A 241 -0.20 6.63 13.16
N TRP A 242 -1.12 7.50 12.74
CA TRP A 242 -1.92 7.27 11.54
C TRP A 242 -1.09 7.33 10.24
N VAL A 243 0.01 8.09 10.18
CA VAL A 243 0.95 8.08 9.04
C VAL A 243 1.71 6.77 8.99
N LYS A 244 2.21 6.27 10.14
CA LYS A 244 2.84 4.95 10.25
C LYS A 244 1.90 3.84 9.79
N ASN A 245 0.65 3.85 10.26
CA ASN A 245 -0.40 2.90 9.86
C ASN A 245 -0.72 2.97 8.35
N LEU A 246 -0.73 4.16 7.74
CA LEU A 246 -0.91 4.28 6.28
C LEU A 246 0.29 3.73 5.50
N ASN A 247 1.51 3.97 5.95
CA ASN A 247 2.72 3.40 5.33
C ASN A 247 2.72 1.87 5.44
N GLU A 248 2.45 1.31 6.62
CA GLU A 248 2.27 -0.12 6.89
C GLU A 248 1.21 -0.72 5.94
N ALA A 249 0.06 -0.04 5.77
CA ALA A 249 -0.96 -0.44 4.81
C ALA A 249 -0.43 -0.47 3.36
N THR A 250 0.33 0.54 2.92
CA THR A 250 0.89 0.54 1.55
C THR A 250 1.96 -0.53 1.33
N ASP A 251 2.73 -0.90 2.35
CA ASP A 251 3.72 -1.99 2.26
C ASP A 251 3.02 -3.35 2.20
N HIS A 252 1.96 -3.55 2.99
CA HIS A 252 1.09 -4.71 2.83
C HIS A 252 0.42 -4.77 1.45
N MET A 253 -0.02 -3.63 0.87
CA MET A 253 -0.57 -3.61 -0.49
C MET A 253 0.44 -4.06 -1.55
N LYS A 254 1.71 -3.62 -1.48
CA LYS A 254 2.76 -4.09 -2.40
C LYS A 254 2.95 -5.60 -2.28
N GLY A 255 3.12 -6.12 -1.06
CA GLY A 255 3.31 -7.55 -0.83
C GLY A 255 2.11 -8.38 -1.29
N ARG A 256 0.88 -7.88 -1.09
CA ARG A 256 -0.35 -8.47 -1.66
C ARG A 256 -0.26 -8.53 -3.18
N ASP A 257 0.09 -7.43 -3.83
CA ASP A 257 0.07 -7.32 -5.30
C ASP A 257 1.18 -8.18 -5.94
N GLU A 258 2.37 -8.24 -5.33
CA GLU A 258 3.44 -9.17 -5.70
C GLU A 258 3.05 -10.65 -5.51
N ALA A 259 2.44 -11.00 -4.38
CA ALA A 259 1.98 -12.37 -4.11
C ALA A 259 0.82 -12.78 -5.03
N LEU A 260 -0.11 -11.87 -5.34
CA LEU A 260 -1.17 -12.08 -6.32
C LEU A 260 -0.64 -12.30 -7.73
N GLN A 261 0.43 -11.60 -8.13
CA GLN A 261 1.09 -11.82 -9.41
C GLN A 261 1.69 -13.22 -9.48
N LYS A 262 2.52 -13.61 -8.49
CA LYS A 262 3.10 -14.97 -8.40
C LYS A 262 2.01 -16.05 -8.42
N LEU A 263 0.91 -15.84 -7.70
CA LEU A 263 -0.23 -16.75 -7.63
C LEU A 263 -0.93 -16.91 -8.99
N ARG A 264 -1.17 -15.80 -9.70
CA ARG A 264 -1.71 -15.80 -11.06
C ARG A 264 -0.80 -16.58 -12.01
N GLU A 265 0.48 -16.25 -12.04
CA GLU A 265 1.49 -16.89 -12.91
C GLU A 265 1.58 -18.40 -12.64
N GLN A 266 1.58 -18.81 -11.36
CA GLN A 266 1.58 -20.22 -10.97
C GLN A 266 0.31 -20.95 -11.43
N VAL A 267 -0.88 -20.37 -11.26
CA VAL A 267 -2.16 -20.98 -11.68
C VAL A 267 -2.27 -21.05 -13.20
N GLU A 268 -1.90 -19.99 -13.93
CA GLU A 268 -1.84 -19.95 -15.39
C GLU A 268 -0.88 -21.01 -15.93
N LYS A 269 0.32 -21.12 -15.36
CA LYS A 269 1.30 -22.16 -15.70
C LYS A 269 0.74 -23.58 -15.47
N LEU A 270 0.00 -23.81 -14.38
CA LEU A 270 -0.63 -25.10 -14.13
C LEU A 270 -1.71 -25.43 -15.18
N ARG A 271 -2.55 -24.47 -15.57
CA ARG A 271 -3.54 -24.67 -16.65
C ARG A 271 -2.85 -24.91 -18.00
N GLY A 272 -1.80 -24.14 -18.31
CA GLY A 272 -1.02 -24.29 -19.53
C GLY A 272 -0.31 -25.65 -19.64
N THR A 273 0.18 -26.17 -18.51
CA THR A 273 0.90 -27.46 -18.45
C THR A 273 -0.06 -28.65 -18.41
N TYR A 274 -1.06 -28.63 -17.53
CA TYR A 274 -1.87 -29.80 -17.19
C TYR A 274 -3.34 -29.69 -17.62
N GLY A 275 -3.84 -28.51 -17.98
CA GLY A 275 -5.25 -28.29 -18.33
C GLY A 275 -5.76 -28.97 -19.61
N LYS A 276 -4.87 -29.65 -20.35
CA LYS A 276 -5.22 -30.51 -21.49
C LYS A 276 -5.24 -32.01 -21.15
N ALA A 277 -4.75 -32.39 -19.96
CA ALA A 277 -4.74 -33.78 -19.51
C ALA A 277 -6.17 -34.23 -19.17
N LYS A 278 -6.54 -35.43 -19.62
CA LYS A 278 -7.90 -36.00 -19.49
C LYS A 278 -8.08 -36.89 -18.28
N ASN A 279 -6.98 -37.31 -17.66
CA ASN A 279 -6.95 -38.25 -16.53
C ASN A 279 -5.64 -38.06 -15.74
N GLU A 280 -5.55 -38.69 -14.56
CA GLU A 280 -4.34 -38.62 -13.73
C GLU A 280 -3.08 -39.23 -14.36
N GLU A 281 -3.22 -40.20 -15.27
CA GLU A 281 -2.07 -40.85 -15.92
C GLU A 281 -1.39 -39.89 -16.90
N GLU A 282 -2.17 -39.11 -17.66
CA GLU A 282 -1.67 -38.03 -18.51
C GLU A 282 -1.01 -36.92 -17.66
N VAL A 283 -1.57 -36.57 -16.49
CA VAL A 283 -0.94 -35.61 -15.56
C VAL A 283 0.39 -36.14 -15.01
N LYS A 284 0.45 -37.43 -14.61
CA LYS A 284 1.68 -38.10 -14.15
C LYS A 284 2.73 -38.14 -15.26
N ALA A 285 2.34 -38.53 -16.48
CA ALA A 285 3.23 -38.58 -17.63
C ALA A 285 3.79 -37.20 -18.01
N LEU A 286 2.98 -36.13 -17.94
CA LEU A 286 3.45 -34.76 -18.13
C LEU A 286 4.49 -34.37 -17.06
N LYS A 287 4.22 -34.67 -15.79
CA LYS A 287 5.13 -34.39 -14.68
C LYS A 287 6.45 -35.17 -14.80
N GLU A 288 6.40 -36.45 -15.17
CA GLU A 288 7.57 -37.29 -15.43
C GLU A 288 8.36 -36.86 -16.67
N SER A 289 7.70 -36.28 -17.68
CA SER A 289 8.37 -35.68 -18.86
C SER A 289 9.12 -34.37 -18.55
N GLY A 290 9.01 -33.85 -17.33
CA GLY A 290 9.58 -32.56 -16.92
C GLY A 290 8.74 -31.33 -17.31
N ALA A 291 7.54 -31.52 -17.87
CA ALA A 291 6.63 -30.43 -18.14
C ALA A 291 6.19 -29.78 -16.81
N GLY A 292 6.63 -28.54 -16.59
CA GLY A 292 6.42 -27.78 -15.35
C GLY A 292 7.65 -27.61 -14.45
N ALA A 293 8.74 -28.34 -14.71
CA ALA A 293 9.97 -28.34 -13.90
C ALA A 293 10.84 -27.08 -14.09
N GLU A 294 10.39 -25.94 -13.55
CA GLU A 294 11.28 -24.81 -13.25
C GLU A 294 11.92 -25.03 -11.87
N GLY A 295 13.26 -24.95 -11.81
CA GLY A 295 14.04 -24.97 -10.56
C GLY A 295 14.85 -26.25 -10.29
N ALA A 296 14.53 -27.39 -10.93
CA ALA A 296 15.36 -28.59 -10.82
C ALA A 296 16.54 -28.51 -11.82
N GLN A 297 17.77 -28.35 -11.32
CA GLN A 297 18.98 -28.43 -12.15
C GLN A 297 18.98 -29.74 -12.96
N PRO A 298 19.32 -29.71 -14.27
CA PRO A 298 19.54 -30.94 -15.01
C PRO A 298 20.84 -31.58 -14.52
N SER A 299 20.72 -32.64 -13.71
CA SER A 299 21.84 -33.50 -13.34
C SER A 299 22.30 -34.32 -14.56
N ARG A 300 23.04 -33.64 -15.45
CA ARG A 300 23.68 -34.24 -16.63
C ARG A 300 25.00 -34.93 -16.26
N THR A 301 25.20 -36.10 -16.89
CA THR A 301 26.46 -36.87 -17.03
C THR A 301 26.82 -37.72 -15.81
N ALA A 302 27.00 -39.05 -15.89
CA ALA A 302 26.70 -40.06 -16.93
C ALA A 302 26.77 -41.48 -16.28
N PRO A 303 26.22 -42.55 -16.88
CA PRO A 303 26.48 -43.91 -16.40
C PRO A 303 27.95 -44.28 -16.59
N GLN A 304 28.66 -44.58 -15.50
CA GLN A 304 30.05 -45.02 -15.57
C GLN A 304 30.14 -46.48 -16.02
N THR A 305 30.46 -46.63 -17.30
CA THR A 305 31.35 -47.64 -17.91
C THR A 305 31.58 -48.92 -17.12
N ALA A 306 30.97 -50.02 -17.57
CA ALA A 306 31.32 -51.36 -17.14
C ALA A 306 32.73 -51.76 -17.62
N ALA A 307 33.64 -52.06 -16.69
CA ALA A 307 34.88 -52.76 -17.00
C ALA A 307 34.60 -54.27 -17.09
N ARG A 308 34.58 -54.82 -18.31
CA ARG A 308 34.49 -56.27 -18.54
C ARG A 308 35.80 -56.96 -18.17
N LYS A 309 35.70 -58.10 -17.50
CA LYS A 309 36.65 -59.22 -17.67
C LYS A 309 36.00 -60.27 -18.56
N ASP A 310 36.84 -61.00 -19.28
CA ASP A 310 36.45 -62.00 -20.27
C ASP A 310 35.65 -63.16 -19.67
N SER A 311 34.64 -63.62 -20.41
CA SER A 311 34.38 -65.04 -20.67
C SER A 311 33.29 -65.20 -21.73
N ASP A 312 33.53 -66.16 -22.61
CA ASP A 312 32.88 -66.44 -23.88
C ASP A 312 31.35 -66.69 -23.86
N ALA A 313 30.65 -66.12 -24.86
CA ALA A 313 29.56 -66.77 -25.60
C ALA A 313 29.23 -66.00 -26.90
N GLN A 314 28.89 -66.73 -27.98
CA GLN A 314 28.82 -66.23 -29.36
C GLN A 314 27.58 -65.37 -29.72
N PRO A 315 27.62 -64.62 -30.86
CA PRO A 315 26.65 -63.55 -31.18
C PRO A 315 25.65 -63.88 -32.31
N THR A 316 24.62 -63.04 -32.47
CA THR A 316 23.89 -62.88 -33.74
C THR A 316 23.60 -61.41 -34.06
N GLN A 317 24.29 -60.92 -35.10
CA GLN A 317 24.01 -59.86 -36.09
C GLN A 317 22.89 -58.80 -35.86
N THR A 318 23.20 -57.49 -35.90
CA THR A 318 23.22 -56.56 -37.09
C THR A 318 21.81 -56.00 -37.39
N GLN A 319 21.55 -54.69 -37.51
CA GLN A 319 22.05 -53.80 -38.58
C GLN A 319 21.94 -52.29 -38.26
N LYS A 320 22.84 -51.49 -38.86
CA LYS A 320 22.95 -50.02 -38.76
C LYS A 320 21.90 -49.29 -39.64
N GLN A 321 21.59 -48.03 -39.31
CA GLN A 321 21.97 -46.89 -40.18
C GLN A 321 21.85 -45.51 -39.51
N ASN A 322 22.75 -44.60 -39.91
CA ASN A 322 22.79 -43.19 -39.50
C ASN A 322 21.74 -42.35 -40.27
N ILE A 323 21.46 -41.14 -39.79
CA ILE A 323 21.52 -39.90 -40.60
C ILE A 323 21.58 -38.68 -39.65
N ALA A 324 22.36 -37.67 -40.03
CA ALA A 324 22.49 -36.39 -39.34
C ALA A 324 21.64 -35.31 -40.03
N SER A 325 21.36 -34.19 -39.35
CA SER A 325 21.24 -32.80 -39.86
C SER A 325 20.27 -31.96 -39.02
N SER A 326 20.68 -30.73 -38.69
CA SER A 326 19.86 -29.65 -38.10
C SER A 326 19.06 -28.92 -39.24
N PRO A 327 18.32 -27.78 -39.08
CA PRO A 327 18.60 -26.63 -38.19
C PRO A 327 17.41 -25.82 -37.60
N SER A 328 17.76 -24.88 -36.71
CA SER A 328 17.14 -23.57 -36.43
C SER A 328 15.63 -23.34 -36.68
N LEU A 329 14.89 -22.97 -35.62
CA LEU A 329 13.66 -22.18 -35.73
C LEU A 329 13.84 -20.79 -35.08
N LYS A 330 13.44 -19.73 -35.79
CA LYS A 330 13.46 -18.35 -35.31
C LYS A 330 12.25 -18.10 -34.41
N ILE A 331 12.46 -17.50 -33.23
CA ILE A 331 11.36 -16.93 -32.44
C ILE A 331 11.17 -15.49 -32.89
N THR A 332 10.04 -15.21 -33.54
CA THR A 332 9.64 -13.87 -33.95
C THR A 332 8.96 -13.19 -32.76
N LEU A 333 9.61 -12.19 -32.15
CA LEU A 333 8.94 -11.25 -31.26
C LEU A 333 7.95 -10.42 -32.08
N LEU A 334 6.65 -10.54 -31.79
CA LEU A 334 5.63 -9.61 -32.24
C LEU A 334 5.08 -8.84 -31.04
N SER A 335 5.50 -7.59 -30.95
CA SER A 335 4.95 -6.59 -30.04
C SER A 335 3.48 -6.32 -30.35
N VAL A 336 2.59 -6.43 -29.37
CA VAL A 336 1.22 -5.92 -29.44
C VAL A 336 1.11 -4.73 -28.49
N SER A 337 1.31 -3.53 -29.03
CA SER A 337 0.91 -2.29 -28.34
C SER A 337 -0.59 -2.13 -28.46
N LEU A 338 -1.30 -2.24 -27.34
CA LEU A 338 -2.73 -1.92 -27.24
C LEU A 338 -2.89 -0.50 -26.69
N CYS A 339 -2.88 0.48 -27.60
CA CYS A 339 -3.47 1.79 -27.32
C CYS A 339 -4.98 1.70 -27.57
N PHE A 340 -5.78 1.94 -26.55
CA PHE A 340 -7.20 2.26 -26.71
C PHE A 340 -7.56 3.49 -25.87
N ILE A 341 -7.72 4.60 -26.60
CA ILE A 341 -8.48 5.83 -26.28
C ILE A 341 -8.03 6.60 -25.03
#